data_AF-A0A075TYA1-F1
#
_entry.id   AF-A0A075TYA1-F1
#
_cell.length_a   1.000
_cell.length_b   1.000
_cell.length_c   1.000
_cell.angle_alpha   90.00
_cell.angle_beta   90.00
_cell.angle_gamma   90.00
#
_symmetry.space_group_name_H-M   'P 1'
#
loop_
_entity.id
_entity.type
_entity.pdbx_description
1 polymer ?
#
loop_
_entity_poly.entity_id
_entity_poly.type
_entity_poly.pdbx_seq_one_letter_code
_entity_poly.pdbx_strand_id
1 'polypeptide(L)'
;MNKPKLYLDMDNVLVDTLPVLNAYAQEHPDAGKPDRIPGIFADLPIKDGVAMAIKCLAPYFDLYILSTAPWHNPSAWQDKMIWLEKHFGEGELNPFYKKVIMTHDKGLVHQSGGILVDDRPYHGASAWADAESDSVWIQYGYTSELTWEKDLVPYLIDISTTYGQMMTPNLTQAVAEADTITGAIHGDLVTFEKESWE
;
A
#
# COMPACT_ATOMS: atom_id res chain seq x y z
N MET A 1 -8.35 -20.89 9.85
CA MET A 1 -8.22 -19.54 10.45
C MET A 1 -8.72 -18.55 9.43
N ASN A 2 -9.56 -17.58 9.84
CA ASN A 2 -9.94 -16.48 8.96
C ASN A 2 -8.72 -15.59 8.76
N LYS A 3 -8.30 -15.41 7.51
CA LYS A 3 -7.23 -14.49 7.17
C LYS A 3 -7.82 -13.08 7.04
N PRO A 4 -7.21 -12.05 7.66
CA PRO A 4 -7.56 -10.67 7.34
C PRO A 4 -7.16 -10.34 5.89
N LYS A 5 -7.73 -9.28 5.35
CA LYS A 5 -7.41 -8.77 4.01
C LYS A 5 -6.32 -7.71 4.14
N LEU A 6 -5.30 -7.80 3.31
CA LEU A 6 -4.22 -6.80 3.25
C LEU A 6 -4.23 -6.15 1.88
N TYR A 7 -4.53 -4.86 1.88
CA TYR A 7 -4.54 -3.98 0.73
C TYR A 7 -3.22 -3.22 0.69
N LEU A 8 -2.57 -3.24 -0.47
CA LEU A 8 -1.28 -2.59 -0.69
C LEU A 8 -1.46 -1.52 -1.75
N ASP A 9 -1.11 -0.27 -1.43
CA ASP A 9 -0.86 0.69 -2.50
C ASP A 9 0.35 0.27 -3.33
N MET A 10 0.47 0.82 -4.54
CA MET A 10 1.62 0.59 -5.40
C MET A 10 2.66 1.69 -5.25
N ASP A 11 2.28 2.94 -5.53
CA ASP A 11 3.23 4.03 -5.64
C ASP A 11 3.83 4.31 -4.25
N ASN A 12 5.18 4.35 -4.16
CA ASN A 12 5.98 4.49 -2.94
C ASN A 12 5.89 3.38 -1.90
N VAL A 13 4.96 2.44 -2.06
CA VAL A 13 4.82 1.26 -1.20
C VAL A 13 5.48 0.04 -1.85
N LEU A 14 5.02 -0.37 -3.04
CA LEU A 14 5.64 -1.47 -3.81
C LEU A 14 6.67 -0.96 -4.82
N VAL A 15 6.55 0.31 -5.21
CA VAL A 15 7.23 0.90 -6.36
C VAL A 15 7.97 2.17 -5.93
N ASP A 16 9.21 2.36 -6.35
CA ASP A 16 9.96 3.60 -6.10
C ASP A 16 9.54 4.70 -7.08
N THR A 17 8.35 5.26 -6.86
CA THR A 17 7.75 6.28 -7.73
C THR A 17 8.39 7.66 -7.50
N LEU A 18 8.43 8.12 -6.25
CA LEU A 18 8.95 9.45 -5.91
C LEU A 18 10.40 9.66 -6.37
N PRO A 19 11.37 8.76 -6.13
CA PRO A 19 12.74 8.97 -6.60
C PRO A 19 12.84 9.21 -8.11
N VAL A 20 12.05 8.48 -8.91
CA VAL A 20 12.05 8.62 -10.38
C VAL A 20 11.38 9.92 -10.81
N LEU A 21 10.20 10.23 -10.27
CA LEU A 21 9.46 11.41 -10.70
C LEU A 21 10.10 12.71 -10.21
N ASN A 22 10.69 12.71 -9.01
CA ASN A 22 11.46 13.84 -8.48
C ASN A 22 12.68 14.13 -9.34
N ALA A 23 13.44 13.10 -9.71
CA ALA A 23 14.61 13.25 -10.59
C ALA A 23 14.19 13.83 -11.95
N TYR A 24 13.11 13.30 -12.54
CA TYR A 24 12.59 13.83 -13.80
C TYR A 24 12.19 15.31 -13.69
N ALA A 25 11.45 15.68 -12.66
CA ALA A 25 10.99 17.05 -12.44
C ALA A 25 12.17 18.02 -12.23
N GLN A 26 13.23 17.57 -11.53
CA GLN A 26 14.44 18.35 -11.34
C GLN A 26 15.21 18.56 -12.65
N GLU A 27 15.30 17.53 -13.50
CA GLU A 27 15.97 17.60 -14.79
C GLU A 27 15.17 18.39 -15.84
N HIS A 28 13.84 18.42 -15.71
CA HIS A 28 12.91 19.01 -16.68
C HIS A 28 11.89 19.96 -16.02
N PRO A 29 12.33 21.07 -15.40
CA PRO A 29 11.45 21.93 -14.61
C PRO A 29 10.29 22.56 -15.41
N ASP A 30 10.44 22.68 -16.73
CA ASP A 30 9.43 23.26 -17.62
C ASP A 30 8.51 22.22 -18.28
N ALA A 31 8.71 20.92 -18.05
CA ALA A 31 7.97 19.84 -18.73
C ALA A 31 6.58 19.56 -18.11
N GLY A 32 6.19 20.30 -17.06
CA GLY A 32 4.96 20.06 -16.33
C GLY A 32 5.06 18.88 -15.36
N LYS A 33 3.91 18.32 -14.97
CA LYS A 33 3.87 17.27 -13.95
C LYS A 33 4.35 15.92 -14.52
N PRO A 34 5.37 15.28 -13.92
CA PRO A 34 5.93 14.02 -14.43
C PRO A 34 4.90 12.89 -14.44
N ASP A 35 3.98 12.86 -13.47
CA ASP A 35 2.92 11.86 -13.36
C ASP A 35 1.94 11.85 -14.55
N ARG A 36 1.99 12.86 -15.42
CA ARG A 36 1.17 12.96 -16.65
C ARG A 36 1.81 12.32 -17.88
N ILE A 37 3.05 11.87 -17.78
CA ILE A 37 3.77 11.29 -18.91
C ILE A 37 3.21 9.90 -19.19
N PRO A 38 2.66 9.65 -20.40
CA PRO A 38 2.16 8.32 -20.72
C PRO A 38 3.27 7.27 -20.67
N GLY A 39 2.99 6.13 -20.05
CA GLY A 39 3.92 5.00 -19.89
C GLY A 39 4.88 5.12 -18.71
N ILE A 40 4.90 6.25 -17.98
CA ILE A 40 5.93 6.49 -16.95
C ILE A 40 5.87 5.50 -15.78
N PHE A 41 4.70 4.92 -15.51
CA PHE A 41 4.51 3.97 -14.41
C PHE A 41 4.86 2.51 -14.78
N ALA A 42 5.06 2.20 -16.06
CA ALA A 42 5.16 0.80 -16.52
C ALA A 42 6.48 0.12 -16.13
N ASP A 43 7.54 0.92 -15.95
CA ASP A 43 8.90 0.43 -15.72
C ASP A 43 9.58 1.05 -14.50
N LEU A 44 8.77 1.49 -13.53
CA LEU A 44 9.31 2.01 -12.28
C LEU A 44 10.01 0.90 -11.47
N PRO A 45 11.09 1.19 -10.75
CA PRO A 45 11.79 0.19 -9.95
C PRO A 45 10.89 -0.38 -8.84
N ILE A 46 10.98 -1.69 -8.62
CA ILE A 46 10.40 -2.33 -7.43
C ILE A 46 11.17 -1.90 -6.19
N LYS A 47 10.45 -1.61 -5.11
CA LYS A 47 11.05 -1.21 -3.84
C LYS A 47 11.77 -2.40 -3.18
N ASP A 48 12.89 -2.12 -2.53
CA ASP A 48 13.67 -3.14 -1.82
C ASP A 48 12.82 -3.86 -0.76
N GLY A 49 13.05 -5.17 -0.62
CA GLY A 49 12.32 -6.04 0.32
C GLY A 49 10.94 -6.51 -0.14
N VAL A 50 10.29 -5.86 -1.12
CA VAL A 50 8.90 -6.17 -1.53
C VAL A 50 8.72 -7.64 -1.91
N ALA A 51 9.57 -8.20 -2.77
CA ALA A 51 9.42 -9.58 -3.24
C ALA A 51 9.44 -10.59 -2.08
N MET A 52 10.28 -10.34 -1.07
CA MET A 52 10.33 -11.16 0.14
C MET A 52 9.12 -10.93 1.04
N ALA A 53 8.74 -9.66 1.24
CA ALA A 53 7.57 -9.29 2.05
C ALA A 53 6.29 -9.97 1.54
N ILE A 54 6.01 -9.89 0.24
CA ILE A 54 4.83 -10.52 -0.37
C ILE A 54 4.84 -12.04 -0.16
N LYS A 55 6.00 -12.68 -0.35
CA LYS A 55 6.16 -14.12 -0.12
C LYS A 55 5.89 -14.49 1.34
N CYS A 56 6.35 -13.68 2.29
CA CYS A 56 6.14 -13.90 3.73
C CYS A 56 4.70 -13.63 4.17
N LEU A 57 4.00 -12.68 3.55
CA LEU A 57 2.66 -12.25 3.95
C LEU A 57 1.53 -13.08 3.33
N ALA A 58 1.72 -13.64 2.12
CA ALA A 58 0.69 -14.43 1.43
C ALA A 58 0.11 -15.62 2.25
N PRO A 59 0.89 -16.33 3.09
CA PRO A 59 0.33 -17.35 3.98
C PRO A 59 -0.60 -16.82 5.07
N TYR A 60 -0.49 -15.55 5.45
CA TYR A 60 -1.21 -14.94 6.58
C TYR A 60 -2.41 -14.10 6.12
N PHE A 61 -2.31 -13.49 4.94
CA PHE A 61 -3.31 -12.55 4.43
C PHE A 61 -3.99 -13.00 3.14
N ASP A 62 -5.17 -12.45 2.88
CA ASP A 62 -5.72 -12.35 1.52
C ASP A 62 -5.25 -11.02 0.90
N LEU A 63 -4.31 -11.10 -0.04
CA LEU A 63 -3.59 -9.94 -0.59
C LEU A 63 -4.36 -9.26 -1.72
N TYR A 64 -4.43 -7.93 -1.70
CA TYR A 64 -5.02 -7.09 -2.74
C TYR A 64 -4.10 -5.92 -3.07
N ILE A 65 -4.14 -5.50 -4.33
CA ILE A 65 -3.65 -4.17 -4.73
C ILE A 65 -4.81 -3.19 -4.61
N LEU A 66 -4.55 -2.02 -4.00
CA LEU A 66 -5.49 -0.90 -3.92
C LEU A 66 -4.77 0.39 -4.27
N SER A 67 -4.85 0.79 -5.54
CA SER A 67 -4.08 1.92 -6.05
C SER A 67 -4.94 2.95 -6.76
N THR A 68 -4.39 4.16 -6.85
CA THR A 68 -4.96 5.29 -7.59
C THR A 68 -4.10 5.53 -8.82
N ALA A 69 -4.69 5.99 -9.92
CA ALA A 69 -3.91 6.51 -11.06
C ALA A 69 -4.20 8.01 -11.25
N PRO A 70 -3.25 8.81 -11.77
CA PRO A 70 -3.49 10.22 -12.04
C PRO A 70 -4.62 10.44 -13.05
N TRP A 71 -5.51 11.40 -12.77
CA TRP A 71 -6.67 11.70 -13.62
C TRP A 71 -6.28 12.09 -15.07
N HIS A 72 -5.16 12.80 -15.21
CA HIS A 72 -4.64 13.27 -16.49
C HIS A 72 -3.64 12.30 -17.14
N ASN A 73 -3.54 11.06 -16.64
CA ASN A 73 -2.72 10.02 -17.24
C ASN A 73 -3.49 8.70 -17.38
N PRO A 74 -4.29 8.54 -18.45
CA PRO A 74 -5.02 7.30 -18.69
C PRO A 74 -4.15 6.05 -18.80
N SER A 75 -2.89 6.16 -19.25
CA SER A 75 -2.01 4.98 -19.36
C SER A 75 -1.66 4.41 -18.00
N ALA A 76 -1.64 5.24 -16.94
CA ALA A 76 -1.20 4.82 -15.61
C ALA A 76 -1.99 3.61 -15.06
N TRP A 77 -3.26 3.47 -15.44
CA TRP A 77 -4.05 2.27 -15.11
C TRP A 77 -3.51 1.01 -15.77
N GLN A 78 -3.22 1.08 -17.07
CA GLN A 78 -2.65 -0.02 -17.83
C GLN A 78 -1.22 -0.33 -17.35
N ASP A 79 -0.43 0.72 -17.13
CA ASP A 79 0.98 0.64 -16.72
C ASP A 79 1.13 -0.12 -15.40
N LYS A 80 0.24 0.12 -14.43
CA LYS A 80 0.21 -0.62 -13.16
C LYS A 80 -0.06 -2.11 -13.33
N MET A 81 -0.93 -2.49 -14.28
CA MET A 81 -1.17 -3.91 -14.60
C MET A 81 0.06 -4.54 -15.25
N ILE A 82 0.67 -3.86 -16.22
CA ILE A 82 1.92 -4.31 -16.87
C ILE A 82 3.02 -4.52 -15.83
N TRP A 83 3.16 -3.57 -14.90
CA TRP A 83 4.14 -3.65 -13.84
C TRP A 83 3.92 -4.86 -12.93
N LEU A 84 2.67 -5.11 -12.51
CA LEU A 84 2.32 -6.27 -11.67
C LEU A 84 2.62 -7.59 -12.39
N GLU A 85 2.29 -7.71 -13.68
CA GLU A 85 2.58 -8.90 -14.49
C GLU A 85 4.09 -9.11 -14.65
N LYS A 86 4.83 -8.02 -14.88
CA LYS A 86 6.30 -8.06 -15.00
C LYS A 86 6.98 -8.60 -13.73
N HIS A 87 6.53 -8.16 -12.56
CA HIS A 87 7.22 -8.45 -11.28
C HIS A 87 6.69 -9.69 -10.56
N PHE A 88 5.41 -10.01 -10.72
CA PHE A 88 4.75 -11.12 -10.01
C PHE A 88 4.23 -12.22 -10.94
N GLY A 89 4.48 -12.09 -12.24
CA GLY A 89 4.04 -13.04 -13.26
C GLY A 89 2.61 -12.82 -13.74
N GLU A 90 2.27 -13.51 -14.82
CA GLU A 90 0.93 -13.53 -15.38
C GLU A 90 0.13 -14.71 -14.80
N GLY A 91 -1.18 -14.52 -14.59
CA GLY A 91 -2.09 -15.61 -14.24
C GLY A 91 -2.08 -16.01 -12.76
N GLU A 92 -2.57 -17.22 -12.48
CA GLU A 92 -2.98 -17.67 -11.14
C GLU A 92 -1.85 -17.79 -10.10
N LEU A 93 -0.58 -17.84 -10.54
CA LEU A 93 0.57 -17.84 -9.64
C LEU A 93 0.91 -16.45 -9.10
N ASN A 94 0.38 -15.39 -9.72
CA ASN A 94 0.51 -14.04 -9.21
C ASN A 94 -0.37 -13.88 -7.95
N PRO A 95 0.17 -13.51 -6.78
CA PRO A 95 -0.59 -13.34 -5.55
C PRO A 95 -1.75 -12.34 -5.66
N PHE A 96 -1.68 -11.43 -6.64
CA PHE A 96 -2.67 -10.39 -6.90
C PHE A 96 -3.57 -10.71 -8.11
N TYR A 97 -3.51 -11.92 -8.67
CA TYR A 97 -4.33 -12.29 -9.82
C TYR A 97 -5.82 -12.12 -9.52
N LYS A 98 -6.49 -11.25 -10.30
CA LYS A 98 -7.89 -10.83 -10.10
C LYS A 98 -8.18 -10.18 -8.74
N LYS A 99 -7.16 -9.59 -8.09
CA LYS A 99 -7.24 -8.89 -6.80
C LYS A 99 -6.64 -7.49 -6.87
N VAL A 100 -6.83 -6.83 -8.01
CA VAL A 100 -6.42 -5.43 -8.23
C VAL A 100 -7.65 -4.56 -8.19
N ILE A 101 -7.64 -3.57 -7.32
CA ILE A 101 -8.66 -2.54 -7.19
C ILE A 101 -8.01 -1.20 -7.53
N MET A 102 -8.58 -0.54 -8.51
CA MET A 102 -8.15 0.77 -8.96
C MET A 102 -9.29 1.76 -8.70
N THR A 103 -9.03 2.82 -7.95
CA THR A 103 -10.04 3.81 -7.55
C THR A 103 -9.38 5.14 -7.22
N HIS A 104 -10.11 6.25 -7.35
CA HIS A 104 -9.66 7.56 -6.84
C HIS A 104 -10.02 7.78 -5.37
N ASP A 105 -10.94 6.97 -4.84
CA ASP A 105 -11.35 6.96 -3.45
C ASP A 105 -11.24 5.53 -2.91
N LYS A 106 -10.15 5.27 -2.19
CA LYS A 106 -9.82 4.03 -1.51
C LYS A 106 -10.71 3.78 -0.29
N GLY A 107 -11.36 4.82 0.25
CA GLY A 107 -12.27 4.69 1.38
C GLY A 107 -13.50 3.85 1.03
N LEU A 108 -13.95 3.88 -0.22
CA LEU A 108 -15.14 3.14 -0.68
C LEU A 108 -15.06 1.62 -0.53
N VAL A 109 -13.85 1.06 -0.36
CA VAL A 109 -13.63 -0.39 -0.28
C VAL A 109 -13.09 -0.84 1.08
N HIS A 110 -13.01 0.06 2.07
CA HIS A 110 -12.70 -0.32 3.44
C HIS A 110 -13.79 -1.23 4.00
N GLN A 111 -13.41 -2.19 4.83
CA GLN A 111 -14.33 -3.16 5.42
C GLN A 111 -13.70 -3.80 6.63
N SER A 112 -14.53 -4.40 7.48
CA SER A 112 -14.07 -5.15 8.66
C SER A 112 -13.05 -6.23 8.29
N GLY A 113 -11.97 -6.28 9.07
CA GLY A 113 -10.84 -7.17 8.83
C GLY A 113 -9.93 -6.73 7.69
N GLY A 114 -10.00 -5.47 7.25
CA GLY A 114 -9.16 -4.90 6.20
C GLY A 114 -8.04 -4.01 6.73
N ILE A 115 -6.81 -4.29 6.31
CA ILE A 115 -5.64 -3.44 6.54
C ILE A 115 -5.22 -2.81 5.22
N LEU A 116 -5.05 -1.49 5.18
CA LEU A 116 -4.42 -0.79 4.06
C LEU A 116 -3.00 -0.36 4.46
N VAL A 117 -2.00 -0.75 3.66
CA VAL A 117 -0.64 -0.20 3.70
C VAL A 117 -0.50 0.79 2.55
N ASP A 118 -0.35 2.06 2.90
CA ASP A 118 -0.31 3.20 1.96
C ASP A 118 0.67 4.24 2.51
N ASP A 119 1.44 4.93 1.68
CA ASP A 119 2.46 5.87 2.15
C ASP A 119 1.87 7.20 2.66
N ARG A 120 0.61 7.50 2.31
CA ARG A 120 0.02 8.83 2.52
C ARG A 120 -1.48 8.82 2.85
N PRO A 121 -2.01 9.86 3.52
CA PRO A 121 -3.39 9.89 4.02
C PRO A 121 -4.46 10.18 2.95
N TYR A 122 -4.06 10.40 1.70
CA TYR A 122 -4.92 10.93 0.65
C TYR A 122 -5.72 9.85 -0.08
N HIS A 123 -6.60 10.29 -0.99
CA HIS A 123 -7.40 9.39 -1.84
C HIS A 123 -8.20 8.36 -1.03
N GLY A 124 -8.67 8.73 0.17
CA GLY A 124 -9.45 7.86 1.03
C GLY A 124 -8.63 6.88 1.89
N ALA A 125 -7.29 6.91 1.86
CA ALA A 125 -6.46 6.05 2.70
C ALA A 125 -6.68 6.32 4.20
N SER A 126 -6.74 7.59 4.61
CA SER A 126 -7.02 7.96 6.01
C SER A 126 -8.39 7.51 6.52
N ALA A 127 -9.36 7.25 5.63
CA ALA A 127 -10.68 6.72 6.02
C ALA A 127 -10.62 5.26 6.50
N TRP A 128 -9.48 4.58 6.34
CA TRP A 128 -9.25 3.24 6.89
C TRP A 128 -8.87 3.27 8.37
N ALA A 129 -8.45 4.42 8.91
CA ALA A 129 -8.22 4.63 10.34
C ALA A 129 -9.54 4.91 11.07
N ASP A 130 -10.49 3.98 10.94
CA ASP A 130 -11.83 4.08 11.51
C ASP A 130 -12.15 2.82 12.33
N ALA A 131 -12.45 3.03 13.62
CA ALA A 131 -12.78 1.95 14.55
C ALA A 131 -14.19 1.38 14.32
N GLU A 132 -15.11 2.14 13.69
CA GLU A 132 -16.46 1.66 13.40
C GLU A 132 -16.46 0.62 12.26
N SER A 133 -15.59 0.80 11.27
CA SER A 133 -15.44 -0.12 10.13
C SER A 133 -14.57 -1.33 10.43
N ASP A 134 -13.92 -1.42 11.60
CA ASP A 134 -12.95 -2.47 11.96
C ASP A 134 -11.88 -2.66 10.87
N SER A 135 -11.41 -1.54 10.33
CA SER A 135 -10.33 -1.46 9.36
C SER A 135 -9.15 -0.69 9.95
N VAL A 136 -7.98 -0.84 9.35
CA VAL A 136 -6.77 -0.13 9.81
C VAL A 136 -5.99 0.40 8.63
N TRP A 137 -5.52 1.65 8.74
CA TRP A 137 -4.47 2.20 7.89
C TRP A 137 -3.12 2.10 8.61
N ILE A 138 -2.12 1.54 7.92
CA ILE A 138 -0.73 1.59 8.32
C ILE A 138 0.01 2.44 7.28
N GLN A 139 0.62 3.53 7.75
CA GLN A 139 1.36 4.42 6.88
C GLN A 139 2.76 3.87 6.61
N TYR A 140 3.01 3.44 5.38
CA TYR A 140 4.31 2.94 4.97
C TYR A 140 5.38 4.04 5.10
N GLY A 141 6.49 3.71 5.76
CA GLY A 141 7.61 4.63 5.94
C GLY A 141 7.35 5.80 6.89
N TYR A 142 6.24 5.80 7.64
CA TYR A 142 6.00 6.83 8.66
C TYR A 142 7.08 6.83 9.74
N THR A 143 7.47 5.64 10.20
CA THR A 143 8.70 5.43 10.96
C THR A 143 9.65 4.55 10.15
N SER A 144 10.93 4.53 10.52
CA SER A 144 11.92 3.66 9.87
C SER A 144 11.54 2.17 9.96
N GLU A 145 10.86 1.79 11.03
CA GLU A 145 10.44 0.41 11.32
C GLU A 145 9.27 -0.03 10.42
N LEU A 146 8.43 0.90 9.97
CA LEU A 146 7.27 0.64 9.12
C LEU A 146 7.64 0.52 7.63
N THR A 147 8.69 -0.24 7.32
CA THR A 147 9.18 -0.50 5.97
C THR A 147 9.40 -1.99 5.72
N TRP A 148 9.44 -2.42 4.46
CA TRP A 148 9.54 -3.85 4.11
C TRP A 148 10.80 -4.55 4.62
N GLU A 149 11.89 -3.80 4.77
CA GLU A 149 13.19 -4.32 5.22
C GLU A 149 13.34 -4.34 6.75
N LYS A 150 12.33 -3.84 7.46
CA LYS A 150 12.33 -3.68 8.93
C LYS A 150 11.14 -4.43 9.54
N ASP A 151 10.43 -3.80 10.46
CA ASP A 151 9.49 -4.47 11.35
C ASP A 151 8.06 -4.52 10.81
N LEU A 152 7.77 -3.89 9.66
CA LEU A 152 6.44 -3.93 9.06
C LEU A 152 5.97 -5.36 8.77
N VAL A 153 6.81 -6.19 8.18
CA VAL A 153 6.46 -7.59 7.84
C VAL A 153 6.18 -8.42 9.10
N PRO A 154 7.08 -8.51 10.10
CA PRO A 154 6.77 -9.25 11.32
C PRO A 154 5.57 -8.68 12.07
N TYR A 155 5.38 -7.36 12.08
CA TYR A 155 4.22 -6.72 12.70
C TYR A 155 2.90 -7.13 12.03
N LEU A 156 2.83 -7.10 10.70
CA LEU A 156 1.65 -7.57 9.97
C LEU A 156 1.36 -9.06 10.26
N ILE A 157 2.40 -9.90 10.32
CA ILE A 157 2.24 -11.32 10.65
C ILE A 157 1.70 -11.50 12.08
N ASP A 158 2.18 -10.72 13.03
CA ASP A 158 1.72 -10.70 14.42
C ASP A 158 0.23 -10.32 14.50
N ILE A 159 -0.17 -9.21 13.87
CA ILE A 159 -1.58 -8.79 13.76
C ILE A 159 -2.45 -9.92 13.19
N SER A 160 -2.04 -10.52 12.08
CA SER A 160 -2.83 -11.60 11.45
C SER A 160 -2.92 -12.84 12.34
N THR A 161 -1.86 -13.15 13.08
CA THR A 161 -1.83 -14.30 13.98
C THR A 161 -2.77 -14.09 15.16
N THR A 162 -2.70 -12.92 15.79
CA THR A 162 -3.58 -12.51 16.88
C THR A 162 -5.04 -12.48 16.42
N TYR A 163 -5.33 -11.83 15.29
CA TYR A 163 -6.67 -11.80 14.69
C TYR A 163 -7.26 -13.21 14.46
N GLY A 164 -6.44 -14.14 13.95
CA GLY A 164 -6.86 -15.51 13.65
C GLY A 164 -7.14 -16.39 14.88
N GLN A 165 -6.66 -15.99 16.06
CA GLN A 165 -6.85 -16.69 17.34
C GLN A 165 -8.07 -16.19 18.13
N MET A 166 -8.60 -15.02 17.77
CA MET A 166 -9.76 -14.44 18.44
C MET A 166 -11.03 -15.27 18.23
N MET A 167 -11.79 -15.49 19.30
CA MET A 167 -13.08 -16.18 19.23
C MET A 167 -14.11 -15.37 18.43
N THR A 168 -14.04 -14.04 18.53
CA THR A 168 -14.77 -13.08 17.70
C THR A 168 -13.75 -12.17 17.04
N PRO A 169 -13.49 -12.30 15.71
CA PRO A 169 -12.45 -11.52 15.06
C PRO A 169 -12.72 -10.00 15.15
N ASN A 170 -11.70 -9.27 15.59
CA ASN A 170 -11.69 -7.81 15.64
C ASN A 170 -10.27 -7.33 15.31
N LEU A 171 -10.14 -6.61 14.19
CA LEU A 171 -8.84 -6.19 13.68
C LEU A 171 -8.24 -5.07 14.54
N THR A 172 -9.04 -4.09 14.96
CA THR A 172 -8.54 -2.98 15.79
C THR A 172 -7.95 -3.49 17.11
N GLN A 173 -8.60 -4.47 17.74
CA GLN A 173 -8.10 -5.15 18.93
C GLN A 173 -6.83 -5.95 18.63
N ALA A 174 -6.78 -6.68 17.51
CA ALA A 174 -5.59 -7.44 17.13
C ALA A 174 -4.37 -6.54 16.89
N VAL A 175 -4.58 -5.34 16.36
CA VAL A 175 -3.54 -4.31 16.20
C VAL A 175 -3.07 -3.76 17.54
N ALA A 176 -3.99 -3.55 18.49
CA ALA A 176 -3.65 -3.08 19.84
C ALA A 176 -2.91 -4.14 20.68
N GLU A 177 -3.12 -5.43 20.42
CA GLU A 177 -2.48 -6.55 21.10
C GLU A 177 -1.17 -7.01 20.44
N ALA A 178 -0.86 -6.54 19.22
CA ALA A 178 0.38 -6.88 18.53
C ALA A 178 1.57 -6.14 19.16
N ASP A 179 2.59 -6.88 19.59
CA ASP A 179 3.69 -6.38 20.43
C ASP A 179 4.90 -5.88 19.61
N THR A 180 4.89 -6.08 18.29
CA THR A 180 6.07 -5.85 17.45
C THR A 180 6.39 -4.35 17.25
N ILE A 181 5.40 -3.46 17.30
CA ILE A 181 5.60 -2.02 17.13
C ILE A 181 4.97 -1.25 18.29
N THR A 182 5.81 -0.54 19.06
CA THR A 182 5.38 0.33 20.16
C THR A 182 5.34 1.78 19.69
N GLY A 183 4.27 2.20 19.01
CA GLY A 183 4.20 3.57 18.49
C GLY A 183 2.99 3.82 17.60
N ALA A 184 2.91 5.04 17.08
CA ALA A 184 1.90 5.39 16.09
C ALA A 184 2.23 4.72 14.75
N ILE A 185 1.22 4.13 14.12
CA ILE A 185 1.33 3.42 12.83
C ILE A 185 1.05 4.32 11.63
N HIS A 186 0.73 5.58 11.87
CA HIS A 186 0.62 6.65 10.89
C HIS A 186 0.83 8.02 11.55
N GLY A 187 1.14 9.01 10.73
CA GLY A 187 1.31 10.40 11.15
C GLY A 187 0.01 11.19 11.27
N ASP A 188 0.18 12.49 11.53
CA ASP A 188 -0.91 13.47 11.55
C ASP A 188 -1.49 13.65 10.13
N LEU A 189 -2.82 13.64 10.03
CA LEU A 189 -3.55 13.76 8.77
C LEU A 189 -3.53 15.18 8.18
N VAL A 190 -3.17 16.19 8.99
CA VAL A 190 -3.27 17.61 8.67
C VAL A 190 -1.94 18.17 8.12
N THR A 191 -0.80 17.61 8.52
CA THR A 191 0.53 18.19 8.24
C THR A 191 1.35 17.41 7.19
N PHE A 192 0.71 16.62 6.32
CA PHE A 192 1.42 15.85 5.31
C PHE A 192 1.96 16.77 4.19
N GLU A 193 3.26 16.71 3.93
CA GLU A 193 3.94 17.47 2.87
C GLU A 193 3.96 16.67 1.57
N LYS A 194 3.47 17.28 0.49
CA LYS A 194 3.53 16.71 -0.87
C LYS A 194 4.79 17.19 -1.59
N GLU A 195 5.20 16.45 -2.60
CA GLU A 195 6.24 16.92 -3.52
C GLU A 195 5.78 18.16 -4.28
N SER A 196 6.76 19.00 -4.65
CA SER A 196 6.48 20.28 -5.31
C SER A 196 5.75 20.18 -6.65
N TRP A 197 5.88 19.05 -7.35
CA TRP A 197 5.23 18.80 -8.64
C TRP A 197 3.84 18.15 -8.52
N GLU A 198 3.48 17.64 -7.34
CA GLU A 198 2.17 17.01 -7.08
C GLU A 198 1.00 17.99 -7.12
#